data_AF-G7MIL1-F1
#
_entry.id   AF-G7MIL1-F1
#
_cell.length_a   1.000
_cell.length_b   1.000
_cell.length_c   1.000
_cell.angle_alpha   90.00
_cell.angle_beta   90.00
_cell.angle_gamma   90.00
#
_symmetry.space_group_name_H-M   'P 1'
#
loop_
_entity.id
_entity.type
_entity.pdbx_description
1 polymer ?
#
loop_
_entity_poly.entity_id
_entity_poly.type
_entity_poly.pdbx_seq_one_letter_code
_entity_poly.pdbx_strand_id
1 'polypeptide(L)'
;MMLSPDQAADSDHPSSAHSDPESLGGTDTKVLRRRRRATAKYRSAHATRERIRVEAFNLAFAELRKLLPTLPPDKKLSKIEILRLAICYISYLNHVLDV
;
A
#
# COMPACT_ATOMS: atom_id res chain seq x y z
N MET A 1 58.23 -5.11 14.34
CA MET A 1 58.25 -6.58 14.48
C MET A 1 57.45 -6.87 15.75
N MET A 2 56.32 -7.58 15.76
CA MET A 2 55.86 -8.65 14.89
C MET A 2 54.36 -8.52 14.58
N LEU A 3 54.02 -8.96 13.37
CA LEU A 3 52.67 -9.32 12.93
C LEU A 3 52.31 -10.70 13.52
N SER A 4 51.04 -10.88 13.89
CA SER A 4 50.20 -12.06 13.59
C SER A 4 48.85 -12.00 14.31
N PRO A 5 47.74 -12.01 13.56
CA PRO A 5 46.51 -12.70 13.95
C PRO A 5 46.39 -14.00 13.14
N ASP A 6 46.26 -15.12 13.85
CA ASP A 6 46.19 -16.46 13.30
C ASP A 6 44.72 -16.87 13.00
N GLN A 7 44.52 -17.40 11.79
CA GLN A 7 43.46 -18.31 11.34
C GLN A 7 41.99 -17.84 11.30
N ALA A 8 41.61 -17.27 10.15
CA ALA A 8 40.29 -17.48 9.56
C ALA A 8 40.41 -18.63 8.55
N ALA A 9 39.87 -19.81 8.88
CA ALA A 9 39.69 -20.90 7.94
C ALA A 9 38.46 -20.60 7.07
N ASP A 10 38.69 -20.00 5.91
CA ASP A 10 37.73 -19.91 4.83
C ASP A 10 37.87 -21.18 3.98
N SER A 11 36.88 -22.07 4.07
CA SER A 11 36.78 -23.25 3.22
C SER A 11 35.48 -23.18 2.44
N ASP A 12 35.49 -22.34 1.41
CA ASP A 12 34.48 -22.31 0.35
C ASP A 12 34.72 -23.46 -0.61
N HIS A 13 33.83 -24.45 -0.60
CA HIS A 13 33.73 -25.42 -1.69
C HIS A 13 32.28 -25.86 -1.94
N PRO A 14 31.61 -25.30 -2.96
CA PRO A 14 30.44 -25.95 -3.54
C PRO A 14 30.91 -26.79 -4.74
N SER A 15 30.86 -28.10 -4.52
CA SER A 15 31.02 -29.14 -5.55
C SER A 15 30.07 -28.90 -6.72
N SER A 16 30.63 -28.91 -7.93
CA SER A 16 29.95 -28.89 -9.22
C SER A 16 29.03 -30.11 -9.35
N ALA A 17 27.73 -29.91 -9.19
CA ALA A 17 26.71 -30.83 -9.67
C ALA A 17 26.11 -30.28 -10.97
N HIS A 18 26.63 -30.78 -12.10
CA HIS A 18 25.89 -30.81 -13.36
C HIS A 18 24.61 -31.63 -13.16
N SER A 19 23.45 -31.06 -13.46
CA SER A 19 22.20 -31.81 -13.62
C SER A 19 21.32 -31.09 -14.63
N ASP A 20 20.78 -31.89 -15.55
CA ASP A 20 20.18 -31.60 -16.85
C ASP A 20 19.01 -30.59 -16.86
N PRO A 21 18.80 -29.81 -17.94
CA PRO A 21 17.71 -28.84 -18.05
C PRO A 21 16.52 -29.44 -18.81
N GLU A 22 15.84 -30.45 -18.27
CA GLU A 22 14.52 -30.85 -18.77
C GLU A 22 13.56 -31.15 -17.63
N SER A 23 12.81 -30.13 -17.18
CA SER A 23 11.49 -30.35 -16.59
C SER A 23 10.65 -29.07 -16.55
N LEU A 24 9.55 -29.11 -17.27
CA LEU A 24 8.50 -28.10 -17.36
C LEU A 24 7.86 -27.84 -15.98
N GLY A 25 8.18 -26.70 -15.35
CA GLY A 25 7.75 -26.41 -13.98
C GLY A 25 6.92 -25.13 -13.82
N GLY A 26 5.74 -25.04 -14.44
CA GLY A 26 4.78 -23.92 -14.25
C GLY A 26 4.25 -23.72 -12.81
N THR A 27 4.74 -24.51 -11.85
CA THR A 27 4.37 -24.54 -10.44
C THR A 27 5.32 -23.73 -9.56
N ASP A 28 6.60 -23.61 -9.93
CA ASP A 28 7.65 -23.05 -9.07
C ASP A 28 7.53 -21.52 -8.91
N THR A 29 7.19 -20.84 -10.00
CA THR A 29 6.97 -19.38 -10.02
C THR A 29 5.85 -18.93 -9.10
N LYS A 30 4.79 -19.74 -8.93
CA LYS A 30 3.65 -19.45 -8.05
C LYS A 30 4.05 -19.62 -6.59
N VAL A 31 4.83 -20.65 -6.26
CA VAL A 31 5.33 -20.91 -4.90
C VAL A 31 6.29 -19.81 -4.45
N LEU A 32 7.24 -19.41 -5.30
CA LEU A 32 8.18 -18.32 -5.03
C LEU A 32 7.47 -16.97 -4.81
N ARG A 33 6.44 -16.65 -5.63
CA ARG A 33 5.61 -15.46 -5.42
C ARG A 33 4.87 -15.50 -4.08
N ARG A 34 4.38 -16.67 -3.68
CA ARG A 34 3.70 -16.85 -2.38
C ARG A 34 4.67 -16.66 -1.22
N ARG A 35 5.88 -17.23 -1.30
CA ARG A 35 6.96 -17.06 -0.30
C ARG A 35 7.37 -15.60 -0.17
N ARG A 36 7.55 -14.89 -1.29
CA ARG A 36 7.86 -13.45 -1.30
C ARG A 36 6.76 -12.64 -0.61
N ARG A 37 5.48 -12.92 -0.89
CA ARG A 37 4.34 -12.23 -0.26
C ARG A 37 4.24 -12.50 1.25
N ALA A 38 4.71 -13.66 1.70
CA ALA A 38 4.79 -14.02 3.11
C ALA A 38 6.01 -13.41 3.84
N THR A 39 6.88 -12.66 3.17
CA THR A 39 7.97 -11.95 3.86
C THR A 39 7.42 -10.73 4.61
N ALA A 40 7.98 -10.45 5.80
CA ALA A 40 7.62 -9.26 6.57
C ALA A 40 7.83 -7.97 5.76
N LYS A 41 8.94 -7.89 4.99
CA LYS A 41 9.24 -6.76 4.10
C LYS A 41 8.16 -6.54 3.04
N TYR A 42 7.63 -7.59 2.42
CA TYR A 42 6.54 -7.45 1.46
C TYR A 42 5.26 -6.98 2.13
N ARG A 43 4.89 -7.59 3.28
CA ARG A 43 3.69 -7.21 4.02
C ARG A 43 3.74 -5.76 4.50
N SER A 44 4.86 -5.32 5.08
CA SER A 44 5.03 -3.95 5.54
C SER A 44 4.97 -2.95 4.39
N ALA A 45 5.65 -3.22 3.27
CA ALA A 45 5.60 -2.38 2.07
C ALA A 45 4.19 -2.31 1.46
N HIS A 46 3.40 -3.39 1.54
CA HIS A 46 2.01 -3.38 1.10
C HIS A 46 1.11 -2.59 2.06
N ALA A 47 1.26 -2.79 3.36
CA ALA A 47 0.52 -2.04 4.38
C ALA A 47 0.78 -0.53 4.30
N THR A 48 2.04 -0.12 4.08
CA THR A 48 2.39 1.29 3.89
C THR A 48 1.73 1.88 2.64
N ARG A 49 1.75 1.15 1.52
CA ARG A 49 1.08 1.59 0.28
C ARG A 49 -0.42 1.76 0.48
N GLU A 50 -1.06 0.81 1.15
CA GLU A 50 -2.49 0.91 1.43
C GLU A 50 -2.82 2.06 2.39
N ARG A 51 -1.97 2.31 3.40
CA ARG A 51 -2.11 3.46 4.28
C ARG A 51 -2.07 4.78 3.51
N ILE A 52 -1.09 4.96 2.61
CA ILE A 52 -0.97 6.15 1.76
C ILE A 52 -2.22 6.31 0.87
N ARG A 53 -2.72 5.21 0.29
CA ARG A 53 -3.94 5.24 -0.52
C ARG A 53 -5.16 5.72 0.28
N VAL A 54 -5.32 5.20 1.50
CA VAL A 54 -6.42 5.58 2.40
C VAL A 54 -6.26 7.01 2.92
N GLU A 55 -5.04 7.47 3.18
CA GLU A 55 -4.73 8.84 3.57
C GLU A 55 -5.11 9.82 2.45
N ALA A 56 -4.68 9.56 1.21
CA ALA A 56 -5.07 10.35 0.05
C ALA A 56 -6.60 10.41 -0.12
N PHE A 57 -7.28 9.29 0.05
CA PHE A 57 -8.75 9.24 0.06
C PHE A 57 -9.37 10.12 1.16
N ASN A 58 -8.84 10.05 2.38
CA ASN A 58 -9.36 10.83 3.51
C ASN A 58 -9.09 12.33 3.34
N LEU A 59 -7.96 12.72 2.73
CA LEU A 59 -7.67 14.10 2.37
C LEU A 59 -8.70 14.64 1.38
N ALA A 60 -8.99 13.91 0.31
CA ALA A 60 -10.04 14.29 -0.64
C ALA A 60 -11.42 14.43 0.04
N PHE A 61 -11.72 13.55 1.00
CA PHE A 61 -12.95 13.61 1.80
C PHE A 61 -13.01 14.84 2.72
N ALA A 62 -11.88 15.25 3.28
CA ALA A 62 -11.77 16.46 4.09
C ALA A 62 -11.93 17.72 3.24
N GLU A 63 -11.36 17.77 2.03
CA GLU A 63 -11.57 18.87 1.09
C GLU A 63 -13.04 18.98 0.68
N LEU A 64 -13.69 17.87 0.36
CA LEU A 64 -15.14 17.86 0.08
C LEU A 64 -15.94 18.41 1.28
N ARG A 65 -15.62 18.00 2.51
CA ARG A 65 -16.32 18.48 3.73
C ARG A 65 -16.24 19.99 3.91
N LYS A 66 -15.14 20.64 3.54
CA LYS A 66 -14.97 22.10 3.66
C LYS A 66 -15.94 22.89 2.78
N LEU A 67 -16.37 22.30 1.66
CA LEU A 67 -17.30 22.92 0.72
C LEU A 67 -18.77 22.79 1.14
N LEU A 68 -19.06 21.92 2.12
CA LEU A 68 -20.43 21.62 2.52
C LEU A 68 -20.94 22.60 3.58
N PRO A 69 -22.15 23.17 3.41
CA PRO A 69 -22.74 24.05 4.40
C PRO A 69 -23.21 23.25 5.63
N THR A 70 -22.76 23.64 6.82
CA THR A 70 -23.17 23.03 8.10
C THR A 70 -23.31 24.06 9.22
N LEU A 71 -24.26 23.82 10.12
CA LEU A 71 -24.42 24.57 11.38
C LEU A 71 -24.31 23.60 12.58
N PRO A 72 -23.37 23.80 13.52
CA PRO A 72 -22.25 24.74 13.46
C PRO A 72 -21.22 24.36 12.36
N PRO A 73 -20.32 25.27 11.94
CA PRO A 73 -19.35 25.03 10.85
C PRO A 73 -18.44 23.82 11.09
N ASP A 74 -18.14 23.53 12.34
CA ASP A 74 -17.26 22.43 12.81
C ASP A 74 -18.02 21.12 13.07
N LYS A 75 -19.30 21.02 12.68
CA LYS A 75 -20.09 19.80 12.82
C LYS A 75 -19.36 18.60 12.20
N LYS A 76 -19.07 17.58 13.03
CA LYS A 76 -18.50 16.33 12.53
C LYS A 76 -19.54 15.59 11.70
N LEU A 77 -19.17 15.22 10.48
CA LEU A 77 -20.00 14.44 9.57
C LEU A 77 -19.31 13.10 9.29
N SER A 78 -20.10 12.02 9.27
CA SER A 78 -19.66 10.72 8.77
C SER A 78 -19.47 10.74 7.26
N LYS A 79 -18.78 9.72 6.72
CA LYS A 79 -18.51 9.63 5.28
C LYS A 79 -19.79 9.62 4.44
N ILE A 80 -20.83 8.92 4.91
CA ILE A 80 -22.11 8.84 4.20
C ILE A 80 -22.88 10.16 4.26
N GLU A 81 -22.83 10.88 5.37
CA GLU A 81 -23.48 12.19 5.49
C GLU A 81 -22.85 13.22 4.56
N ILE A 82 -21.51 13.25 4.46
CA ILE A 82 -20.80 14.14 3.51
C ILE A 82 -21.26 13.86 2.07
N LEU A 83 -21.35 12.60 1.66
CA LEU A 83 -21.80 12.27 0.29
C LEU A 83 -23.25 12.69 0.04
N ARG A 84 -24.16 12.39 0.98
CA ARG A 84 -25.57 12.78 0.86
C ARG A 84 -25.75 14.29 0.82
N LEU A 85 -25.02 15.01 1.68
CA LEU A 85 -25.08 16.47 1.75
C LEU A 85 -24.47 17.11 0.50
N ALA A 86 -23.39 16.56 -0.05
CA ALA A 86 -22.81 17.02 -1.32
C ALA A 86 -23.81 16.91 -2.48
N ILE A 87 -24.49 15.75 -2.61
CA ILE A 87 -25.52 15.55 -3.63
C ILE A 87 -26.65 16.57 -3.46
N CYS A 88 -27.16 16.73 -2.24
CA CYS A 88 -28.22 17.70 -1.93
C CYS A 88 -27.79 19.14 -2.26
N TYR A 89 -26.56 19.51 -1.91
CA TYR A 89 -26.07 20.87 -2.11
C TYR A 89 -25.85 21.19 -3.58
N ILE A 90 -25.33 20.26 -4.39
CA ILE A 90 -25.24 20.42 -5.85
C ILE A 90 -26.65 20.64 -6.44
N SER A 91 -27.62 19.80 -6.07
CA SER A 91 -29.01 19.95 -6.55
C SER A 91 -29.62 21.29 -6.14
N TYR A 92 -29.37 21.75 -4.92
CA TYR A 92 -29.81 23.05 -4.43
C TYR A 92 -29.21 24.20 -5.25
N LEU A 93 -27.90 24.18 -5.49
CA LEU A 93 -27.23 25.22 -6.27
C LEU A 93 -27.74 25.25 -7.72
N ASN A 94 -27.95 24.10 -8.35
CA ASN A 94 -28.55 24.04 -9.69
C ASN A 94 -29.95 24.68 -9.71
N HIS A 95 -30.79 24.37 -8.73
CA HIS A 95 -32.13 24.98 -8.65
C HIS A 95 -32.06 26.50 -8.47
N VAL A 96 -31.12 27.01 -7.67
CA VAL A 96 -30.92 28.45 -7.48
C VAL A 96 -30.46 29.14 -8.76
N LEU A 97 -29.70 28.46 -9.62
CA LEU A 97 -29.19 29.01 -10.88
C LEU A 97 -30.21 28.94 -12.04
N ASP A 98 -31.15 27.99 -11.98
CA ASP A 98 -32.21 27.83 -12.99
C ASP A 98 -33.38 28.83 -12.82
N VAL A 99 -33.40 29.57 -11.70
CA VAL A 99 -34.38 30.62 -11.38
C VAL A 99 -33.83 31.99 -11.73
#